data_AF-A0A1I1T2B7-F1
#
_entry.id   AF-A0A1I1T2B7-F1
#
_cell.length_a   1.000
_cell.length_b   1.000
_cell.length_c   1.000
_cell.angle_alpha   90.00
_cell.angle_beta   90.00
_cell.angle_gamma   90.00
#
_symmetry.space_group_name_H-M   'P 1'
#
loop_
_entity.id
_entity.type
_entity.pdbx_description
1 polymer ?
#
loop_
_entity_poly.entity_id
_entity_poly.type
_entity_poly.pdbx_seq_one_letter_code
_entity_poly.pdbx_strand_id
1 'polypeptide(L)'
;MRRIAVGFLLSCSTLVACAQLGALFGAKPQPQAETPEPAAARERAAGAQRQHEVQRQQEAAAEAERREQALLAELDAARGEVSAGTGDRQAAAIAFTDKVRALEGSQAAASGKVDMAVLSREAAGYLDAAMQQAPSFELLRALDSLSGPEADAAFVAACPKLRAKVPAEAVIGFTGDCLKRAGGDAARLKWPGVQKDLVAHRKHEEAELRRAREEEARRAQEEAARAKEEAAMAARGESYVAASVFAAGRCNFGDCAKDGWTVSTPDGDVRVRCNFGNCLKEGWVADFPGGKSARTTCSFGDCFKDGWRTELPDGQSASTRCSFNNCPKDGWSTDIPGLGTATTRCNFQDCLKDGWTTDLPRGGQVRCRCNFQDCLSNGASCD
;
A
#
# COMPACT_ATOMS: atom_id res chain seq x y z
N MET A 1 24.16 19.56 -0.68
CA MET A 1 23.24 20.18 0.30
C MET A 1 21.86 19.55 0.15
N ARG A 2 21.19 19.36 1.29
CA ARG A 2 19.84 18.78 1.51
C ARG A 2 19.74 17.25 1.45
N ARG A 3 19.88 16.64 2.64
CA ARG A 3 19.43 15.28 2.98
C ARG A 3 17.94 15.35 3.35
N ILE A 4 17.13 14.46 2.79
CA ILE A 4 15.71 14.30 3.12
C ILE A 4 15.62 13.28 4.27
N ALA A 5 15.04 13.69 5.39
CA ALA A 5 14.77 12.83 6.53
C ALA A 5 13.44 12.09 6.31
N VAL A 6 13.49 10.75 6.33
CA VAL A 6 12.31 9.88 6.31
C VAL A 6 11.93 9.59 7.76
N GLY A 7 10.85 10.22 8.24
CA GLY A 7 10.28 9.97 9.55
C GLY A 7 9.31 8.79 9.51
N PHE A 8 9.67 7.71 10.20
CA PHE A 8 8.82 6.55 10.48
C PHE A 8 7.73 6.95 11.49
N LEU A 9 6.45 6.91 11.10
CA LEU A 9 5.31 6.98 12.01
C LEU A 9 4.79 5.56 12.24
N LEU A 10 5.14 4.98 13.40
CA LEU A 10 4.53 3.74 13.89
C LEU A 10 3.14 4.04 14.45
N SER A 11 2.13 3.55 13.76
CA SER A 11 0.74 3.49 14.22
C SER A 11 0.59 2.43 15.31
N CYS A 12 0.20 2.85 16.51
CA CYS A 12 -0.20 1.99 17.60
C CYS A 12 -1.74 2.05 17.69
N SER A 13 -2.44 1.06 17.15
CA SER A 13 -3.90 1.00 17.19
C SER A 13 -4.40 -0.44 17.21
N THR A 14 -4.23 -1.13 18.33
CA THR A 14 -5.01 -2.32 18.68
C THR A 14 -5.00 -2.51 20.19
N LEU A 15 -6.16 -2.31 20.84
CA LEU A 15 -6.70 -3.07 21.98
C LEU A 15 -7.78 -2.25 22.71
N VAL A 16 -8.99 -2.22 22.16
CA VAL A 16 -10.21 -1.95 22.95
C VAL A 16 -11.29 -2.93 22.48
N ALA A 17 -11.36 -4.09 23.12
CA ALA A 17 -12.50 -4.99 23.05
C ALA A 17 -12.44 -5.97 24.23
N CYS A 18 -13.01 -5.57 25.38
CA CYS A 18 -13.59 -6.45 26.41
C CYS A 18 -14.02 -5.61 27.62
N ALA A 19 -15.30 -5.21 27.68
CA ALA A 19 -16.04 -4.94 28.92
C ALA A 19 -17.48 -4.50 28.62
N GLN A 20 -18.38 -5.43 28.26
CA GLN A 20 -19.82 -5.21 28.42
C GLN A 20 -20.48 -6.53 28.83
N LEU A 21 -20.54 -6.75 30.15
CA LEU A 21 -21.51 -7.63 30.82
C LEU A 21 -21.38 -7.40 32.33
N GLY A 22 -22.13 -6.41 32.82
CA GLY A 22 -22.10 -6.01 34.23
C GLY A 22 -23.06 -4.85 34.53
N ALA A 23 -24.27 -4.89 33.99
CA ALA A 23 -25.31 -3.91 34.27
C ALA A 23 -26.54 -4.62 34.82
N LEU A 24 -26.56 -4.92 36.13
CA LEU A 24 -27.78 -5.29 36.86
C LEU A 24 -27.72 -5.09 38.39
N PHE A 25 -26.77 -4.31 38.92
CA PHE A 25 -26.84 -3.82 40.30
C PHE A 25 -26.53 -2.32 40.33
N GLY A 26 -27.54 -1.54 40.73
CA GLY A 26 -27.48 -0.10 40.82
C GLY A 26 -26.57 0.36 41.96
N ALA A 27 -25.46 0.98 41.59
CA ALA A 27 -24.83 2.06 42.35
C ALA A 27 -24.18 2.99 41.33
N LYS A 28 -24.69 4.23 41.21
CA LYS A 28 -24.01 5.27 40.42
C LYS A 28 -22.61 5.47 41.04
N PRO A 29 -21.49 5.26 40.32
CA PRO A 29 -20.20 5.71 40.82
C PRO A 29 -20.28 7.23 40.90
N GLN A 30 -20.17 7.77 42.12
CA GLN A 30 -19.95 9.19 42.32
C GLN A 30 -18.68 9.60 41.54
N PRO A 31 -18.70 10.69 40.77
CA PRO A 31 -17.48 11.25 40.20
C PRO A 31 -16.58 11.62 41.37
N GLN A 32 -15.53 10.84 41.59
CA GLN A 32 -14.49 11.20 42.54
C GLN A 32 -13.86 12.49 42.01
N ALA A 33 -14.01 13.57 42.77
CA ALA A 33 -13.31 14.81 42.50
C ALA A 33 -11.81 14.50 42.54
N GLU A 34 -11.17 14.46 41.37
CA GLU A 34 -9.72 14.38 41.27
C GLU A 34 -9.14 15.61 41.97
N THR A 35 -8.65 15.41 43.19
CA THR A 35 -7.89 16.41 43.91
C THR A 35 -6.70 16.77 43.02
N PRO A 36 -6.53 18.04 42.59
CA PRO A 36 -5.42 18.41 41.74
C PRO A 36 -4.12 18.12 42.49
N GLU A 37 -3.40 17.11 42.02
CA GLU A 37 -2.09 16.78 42.54
C GLU A 37 -1.21 18.03 42.46
N PRO A 38 -0.55 18.45 43.57
CA PRO A 38 0.18 19.71 43.59
C PRO A 38 1.26 19.67 42.51
N ALA A 39 1.33 20.72 41.68
CA ALA A 39 2.25 20.79 40.53
C ALA A 39 3.71 20.40 40.86
N ALA A 40 4.15 20.67 42.09
CA ALA A 40 5.46 20.27 42.62
C ALA A 40 5.69 18.73 42.68
N ALA A 41 4.66 17.92 42.91
CA ALA A 41 4.77 16.46 42.90
C ALA A 41 4.99 15.94 41.46
N ARG A 42 4.28 16.51 40.48
CA ARG A 42 4.44 16.19 39.06
C ARG A 42 5.83 16.57 38.54
N GLU A 43 6.36 17.72 38.95
CA GLU A 43 7.72 18.15 38.57
C GLU A 43 8.81 17.23 39.15
N ARG A 44 8.65 16.78 40.40
CA ARG A 44 9.58 15.82 41.03
C ARG A 44 9.51 14.44 40.37
N ALA A 45 8.31 13.95 40.06
CA ALA A 45 8.12 12.69 39.35
C ALA A 45 8.74 12.74 37.95
N ALA A 46 8.53 13.82 37.21
CA ALA A 46 9.15 14.04 35.90
C ALA A 46 10.69 14.16 35.99
N GLY A 47 11.20 14.78 37.06
CA GLY A 47 12.64 14.85 37.33
C GLY A 47 13.26 13.49 37.58
N ALA A 48 12.63 12.66 38.42
CA ALA A 48 13.08 11.30 38.71
C ALA A 48 13.03 10.40 37.47
N GLN A 49 11.99 10.52 36.64
CA GLN A 49 11.88 9.80 35.38
C GLN A 49 13.03 10.16 34.41
N ARG A 50 13.34 11.46 34.27
CA ARG A 50 14.49 11.90 33.45
C ARG A 50 15.82 11.36 33.97
N GLN A 51 16.05 11.38 35.28
CA GLN A 51 17.27 10.83 35.87
C GLN A 51 17.40 9.32 35.63
N HIS A 52 16.32 8.56 35.80
CA HIS A 52 16.30 7.14 35.52
C HIS A 52 16.51 6.83 34.04
N GLU A 53 15.97 7.64 33.14
CA GLU A 53 16.23 7.52 31.70
C GLU A 53 17.71 7.78 31.35
N VAL A 54 18.30 8.85 31.89
CA VAL A 54 19.72 9.14 31.71
C VAL A 54 20.60 8.01 32.24
N GLN A 55 20.29 7.46 33.42
CA GLN A 55 21.04 6.34 33.98
C GLN A 55 20.95 5.09 33.08
N ARG A 56 19.75 4.75 32.58
CA ARG A 56 19.59 3.64 31.63
C ARG A 56 20.37 3.85 30.34
N GLN A 57 20.40 5.08 29.83
CA GLN A 57 21.19 5.42 28.64
C GLN A 57 22.71 5.27 28.89
N GLN A 58 23.18 5.67 30.07
CA GLN A 58 24.59 5.51 30.47
C GLN A 58 24.97 4.04 30.64
N GLU A 59 24.14 3.23 31.29
CA GLU A 59 24.36 1.80 31.45
C GLU A 59 24.37 1.07 30.10
N ALA A 60 23.44 1.40 29.20
CA ALA A 60 23.39 0.86 27.85
C ALA A 60 24.64 1.25 27.03
N ALA A 61 25.11 2.49 27.16
CA ALA A 61 26.34 2.95 26.50
C ALA A 61 27.58 2.22 27.04
N ALA A 62 27.70 2.05 28.36
CA ALA A 62 28.81 1.32 28.97
C ALA A 62 28.79 -0.18 28.63
N GLU A 63 27.62 -0.78 28.46
CA GLU A 63 27.50 -2.14 27.95
C GLU A 63 27.90 -2.24 26.48
N ALA A 64 27.47 -1.30 25.64
CA ALA A 64 27.87 -1.24 24.23
C ALA A 64 29.39 -1.11 24.08
N GLU A 65 30.04 -0.24 24.87
CA GLU A 65 31.50 -0.09 24.87
C GLU A 65 32.22 -1.38 25.32
N ARG A 66 31.72 -2.06 26.35
CA ARG A 66 32.30 -3.35 26.79
C ARG A 66 32.17 -4.43 25.71
N ARG A 67 31.04 -4.50 25.02
CA ARG A 67 30.83 -5.44 23.91
C ARG A 67 31.79 -5.13 22.75
N GLU A 68 32.00 -3.85 22.45
CA GLU A 68 32.95 -3.41 21.42
C GLU A 68 34.40 -3.79 21.78
N GLN A 69 34.83 -3.52 23.02
CA GLN A 69 36.16 -3.92 23.50
C GLN A 69 36.36 -5.44 23.45
N ALA A 70 35.33 -6.22 23.80
CA ALA A 70 35.37 -7.67 23.68
C ALA A 70 35.53 -8.12 22.21
N LEU A 71 34.79 -7.51 21.28
CA LEU A 71 34.92 -7.81 19.84
C LEU A 71 36.33 -7.51 19.31
N LEU A 72 36.94 -6.40 19.75
CA LEU A 72 38.31 -6.06 19.38
C LEU A 72 39.33 -7.08 19.91
N ALA A 73 39.18 -7.51 21.17
CA ALA A 73 40.03 -8.55 21.75
C ALA A 73 39.88 -9.89 21.03
N GLU A 74 38.65 -10.26 20.66
CA GLU A 74 38.37 -11.47 19.87
C GLU A 74 38.96 -11.38 18.45
N LEU A 75 38.92 -10.20 17.83
CA LEU A 75 39.54 -9.97 16.52
C LEU A 75 41.06 -10.13 16.58
N ASP A 76 41.72 -9.57 17.60
CA ASP A 76 43.17 -9.71 17.79
C ASP A 76 43.58 -11.15 18.10
N ALA A 77 42.77 -11.88 18.88
CA ALA A 77 42.98 -13.32 19.11
C ALA A 77 42.88 -14.11 17.79
N ALA A 78 41.83 -13.86 16.99
CA ALA A 78 41.66 -14.49 15.68
C ALA A 78 42.81 -14.15 14.72
N ARG A 79 43.30 -12.90 14.73
CA ARG A 79 44.50 -12.48 13.96
C ARG A 79 45.72 -13.30 14.37
N GLY A 80 45.92 -13.51 15.67
CA GLY A 80 47.00 -14.32 16.22
C GLY A 80 46.94 -15.78 15.76
N GLU A 81 45.75 -16.39 15.80
CA GLU A 81 45.53 -17.78 15.34
C GLU A 81 45.85 -17.97 13.86
N VAL A 82 45.35 -17.07 13.00
CA VAL A 82 45.63 -17.12 11.55
C VAL A 82 47.13 -16.95 11.29
N SER A 83 47.78 -16.00 11.98
CA SER A 83 49.20 -15.68 11.78
C SER A 83 50.14 -16.77 12.30
N ALA A 84 49.78 -17.43 13.41
CA ALA A 84 50.55 -18.56 13.93
C ALA A 84 50.52 -19.77 12.98
N GLY A 85 49.50 -19.88 12.13
CA GLY A 85 49.31 -20.99 11.20
C GLY A 85 49.12 -22.34 11.90
N THR A 86 48.76 -22.32 13.19
CA THR A 86 48.47 -23.49 14.01
C THR A 86 47.02 -23.91 13.83
N GLY A 87 46.76 -25.15 13.43
CA GLY A 87 45.41 -25.69 13.24
C GLY A 87 44.86 -25.56 11.82
N ASP A 88 43.53 -25.54 11.70
CA ASP A 88 42.83 -25.42 10.42
C ASP A 88 42.85 -23.96 9.94
N ARG A 89 43.74 -23.68 8.99
CA ARG A 89 43.90 -22.34 8.39
C ARG A 89 42.63 -21.83 7.71
N GLN A 90 41.78 -22.71 7.17
CA GLN A 90 40.53 -22.28 6.56
C GLN A 90 39.57 -21.77 7.65
N ALA A 91 39.39 -22.55 8.71
CA ALA A 91 38.53 -22.19 9.82
C ALA A 91 38.99 -20.89 10.50
N ALA A 92 40.30 -20.72 10.71
CA ALA A 92 40.86 -19.51 11.30
C ALA A 92 40.61 -18.26 10.42
N ALA A 93 40.82 -18.36 9.11
CA ALA A 93 40.59 -17.24 8.18
C ALA A 93 39.11 -16.83 8.10
N ILE A 94 38.20 -17.82 8.12
CA ILE A 94 36.75 -17.57 8.17
C ILE A 94 36.37 -16.91 9.51
N ALA A 95 36.87 -17.43 10.63
CA ALA A 95 36.61 -16.86 11.95
C ALA A 95 37.06 -15.40 12.05
N PHE A 96 38.26 -15.07 11.56
CA PHE A 96 38.74 -13.69 11.50
C PHE A 96 37.81 -12.80 10.65
N THR A 97 37.38 -13.28 9.49
CA THR A 97 36.44 -12.57 8.60
C THR A 97 35.10 -12.31 9.28
N ASP A 98 34.56 -13.28 10.00
CA ASP A 98 33.31 -13.11 10.76
C ASP A 98 33.45 -12.05 11.86
N LYS A 99 34.61 -11.95 12.52
CA LYS A 99 34.89 -10.87 13.49
C LYS A 99 34.98 -9.50 12.82
N VAL A 100 35.62 -9.41 11.65
CA VAL A 100 35.64 -8.16 10.87
C VAL A 100 34.22 -7.73 10.51
N ARG A 101 33.36 -8.65 10.05
CA ARG A 101 31.96 -8.34 9.73
C ARG A 101 31.14 -7.93 10.96
N ALA A 102 31.34 -8.60 12.09
CA ALA A 102 30.68 -8.22 13.35
C ALA A 102 31.07 -6.79 13.78
N LEU A 103 32.29 -6.35 13.46
CA LEU A 103 32.79 -5.02 13.79
C LEU A 103 32.28 -3.92 12.85
N GLU A 104 31.94 -4.24 11.60
CA GLU A 104 31.44 -3.25 10.61
C GLU A 104 30.17 -2.51 11.08
N GLY A 105 29.30 -3.19 11.83
CA GLY A 105 28.10 -2.60 12.43
C GLY A 105 28.32 -1.90 13.77
N SER A 106 29.56 -1.84 14.28
CA SER A 106 29.86 -1.29 15.61
C SER A 106 30.02 0.24 15.62
N GLN A 107 29.98 0.83 16.82
CA GLN A 107 30.24 2.26 17.00
C GLN A 107 31.72 2.60 16.70
N ALA A 108 32.66 1.69 16.97
CA ALA A 108 34.07 1.79 16.55
C ALA A 108 34.21 2.03 15.04
N ALA A 109 33.53 1.22 14.23
CA ALA A 109 33.53 1.37 12.77
C ALA A 109 32.86 2.69 12.35
N ALA A 110 31.68 3.00 12.90
CA ALA A 110 30.96 4.22 12.58
C ALA A 110 31.71 5.51 12.96
N SER A 111 32.51 5.47 14.02
CA SER A 111 33.33 6.60 14.50
C SER A 111 34.71 6.69 13.85
N GLY A 112 35.09 5.73 13.00
CA GLY A 112 36.41 5.69 12.36
C GLY A 112 37.55 5.35 13.33
N LYS A 113 37.27 4.85 14.53
CA LYS A 113 38.29 4.34 15.46
C LYS A 113 38.99 3.11 14.90
N VAL A 114 38.31 2.37 14.04
CA VAL A 114 38.83 1.19 13.36
C VAL A 114 38.78 1.44 11.85
N ASP A 115 39.91 1.23 11.19
CA ASP A 115 39.97 1.29 9.73
C ASP A 115 39.44 -0.01 9.12
N MET A 116 38.16 -0.01 8.78
CA MET A 116 37.49 -1.17 8.18
C MET A 116 38.07 -1.56 6.81
N ALA A 117 38.67 -0.62 6.07
CA ALA A 117 39.28 -0.93 4.78
C ALA A 117 40.59 -1.73 4.97
N VAL A 118 41.37 -1.40 6.01
CA VAL A 118 42.56 -2.17 6.39
C VAL A 118 42.19 -3.57 6.85
N LEU A 119 41.18 -3.71 7.73
CA LEU A 119 40.72 -5.02 8.20
C LEU A 119 40.13 -5.88 7.08
N SER A 120 39.34 -5.31 6.18
CA SER A 120 38.78 -6.03 5.02
C SER A 120 39.89 -6.54 4.11
N ARG A 121 40.91 -5.72 3.85
CA ARG A 121 42.08 -6.10 3.06
C ARG A 121 42.87 -7.24 3.70
N GLU A 122 43.08 -7.17 5.01
CA GLU A 122 43.76 -8.20 5.78
C GLU A 122 42.99 -9.52 5.75
N ALA A 123 41.67 -9.49 5.99
CA ALA A 123 40.80 -10.65 5.92
C ALA A 123 40.81 -11.28 4.52
N ALA A 124 40.74 -10.46 3.46
CA ALA A 124 40.84 -10.92 2.08
C ALA A 124 42.18 -11.63 1.81
N GLY A 125 43.30 -11.10 2.34
CA GLY A 125 44.61 -11.73 2.23
C GLY A 125 44.69 -13.10 2.91
N TYR A 126 44.12 -13.23 4.12
CA TYR A 126 44.05 -14.51 4.82
C TYR A 126 43.18 -15.54 4.10
N LEU A 127 42.01 -15.11 3.61
CA LEU A 127 41.13 -15.98 2.83
C LEU A 127 41.74 -16.40 1.50
N ASP A 128 42.43 -15.51 0.79
CA ASP A 128 43.15 -15.87 -0.44
C ASP A 128 44.22 -16.92 -0.14
N ALA A 129 45.07 -16.70 0.88
CA ALA A 129 46.10 -17.65 1.26
C ALA A 129 45.53 -19.04 1.61
N ALA A 130 44.37 -19.10 2.30
CA ALA A 130 43.66 -20.34 2.58
C ALA A 130 43.07 -20.97 1.30
N MET A 131 42.51 -20.15 0.40
CA MET A 131 41.97 -20.58 -0.89
C MET A 131 43.05 -21.12 -1.84
N GLN A 132 44.29 -20.61 -1.75
CA GLN A 132 45.43 -21.16 -2.50
C GLN A 132 45.79 -22.57 -2.05
N GLN A 133 45.63 -22.90 -0.77
CA GLN A 133 45.97 -24.20 -0.20
C GLN A 133 44.86 -25.24 -0.42
N ALA A 134 43.62 -24.88 -0.14
CA ALA A 134 42.48 -25.77 -0.27
C ALA A 134 41.24 -24.98 -0.71
N PRO A 135 40.89 -24.99 -2.01
CA PRO A 135 39.72 -24.26 -2.49
C PRO A 135 38.41 -24.86 -1.98
N SER A 136 37.57 -24.06 -1.30
CA SER A 136 36.25 -24.46 -0.81
C SER A 136 35.19 -23.38 -1.03
N PHE A 137 33.92 -23.79 -1.08
CA PHE A 137 32.79 -22.85 -1.19
C PHE A 137 32.58 -22.02 0.09
N GLU A 138 32.96 -22.54 1.26
CA GLU A 138 32.92 -21.79 2.52
C GLU A 138 33.86 -20.59 2.50
N LEU A 139 35.10 -20.77 2.01
CA LEU A 139 36.04 -19.66 1.83
C LEU A 139 35.53 -18.66 0.78
N LEU A 140 34.90 -19.14 -0.30
CA LEU A 140 34.33 -18.25 -1.32
C LEU A 140 33.18 -17.41 -0.76
N ARG A 141 32.31 -18.00 0.08
CA ARG A 141 31.23 -17.29 0.76
C ARG A 141 31.78 -16.26 1.75
N ALA A 142 32.86 -16.59 2.47
CA ALA A 142 33.52 -15.63 3.36
C ALA A 142 34.10 -14.44 2.55
N LEU A 143 34.75 -14.70 1.40
CA LEU A 143 35.22 -13.64 0.49
C LEU A 143 34.04 -12.81 -0.05
N ASP A 144 32.90 -13.42 -0.36
CA ASP A 144 31.71 -12.71 -0.84
C ASP A 144 31.15 -11.73 0.21
N SER A 145 31.34 -12.04 1.49
CA SER A 145 30.90 -11.13 2.56
C SER A 145 31.80 -9.90 2.74
N LEU A 146 32.98 -9.88 2.09
CA LEU A 146 33.90 -8.76 2.11
C LEU A 146 33.68 -7.83 0.91
N SER A 147 34.02 -6.56 1.11
CA SER A 147 34.02 -5.52 0.08
C SER A 147 35.42 -4.96 -0.12
N GLY A 148 35.73 -4.57 -1.36
CA GLY A 148 36.99 -3.94 -1.73
C GLY A 148 37.75 -4.71 -2.82
N PRO A 149 38.72 -4.04 -3.48
CA PRO A 149 39.39 -4.58 -4.65
C PRO A 149 40.23 -5.82 -4.35
N GLU A 150 40.79 -5.97 -3.14
CA GLU A 150 41.55 -7.15 -2.74
C GLU A 150 40.65 -8.38 -2.54
N ALA A 151 39.47 -8.20 -1.92
CA ALA A 151 38.46 -9.26 -1.81
C ALA A 151 37.95 -9.70 -3.18
N ASP A 152 37.67 -8.74 -4.07
CA ASP A 152 37.25 -9.00 -5.44
C ASP A 152 38.33 -9.75 -6.23
N ALA A 153 39.60 -9.35 -6.09
CA ALA A 153 40.73 -10.03 -6.73
C ALA A 153 40.89 -11.48 -6.23
N ALA A 154 40.83 -11.70 -4.92
CA ALA A 154 40.87 -13.03 -4.31
C ALA A 154 39.70 -13.91 -4.77
N PHE A 155 38.49 -13.35 -4.82
CA PHE A 155 37.30 -14.04 -5.29
C PHE A 155 37.45 -14.48 -6.76
N VAL A 156 37.87 -13.57 -7.64
CA VAL A 156 38.10 -13.86 -9.06
C VAL A 156 39.20 -14.91 -9.25
N ALA A 157 40.27 -14.88 -8.44
CA ALA A 157 41.34 -15.88 -8.46
C ALA A 157 40.86 -17.27 -8.00
N ALA A 158 39.85 -17.33 -7.13
CA ALA A 158 39.23 -18.58 -6.66
C ALA A 158 38.31 -19.24 -7.71
N CYS A 159 37.66 -18.43 -8.56
CA CYS A 159 36.69 -18.89 -9.56
C CYS A 159 37.14 -20.11 -10.39
N PRO A 160 38.31 -20.13 -11.05
CA PRO A 160 38.77 -21.29 -11.80
C PRO A 160 38.84 -22.58 -11.00
N LYS A 161 39.25 -22.49 -9.73
CA LYS A 161 39.53 -23.64 -8.86
C LYS A 161 38.24 -24.27 -8.36
N LEU A 162 37.20 -23.46 -8.20
CA LEU A 162 35.90 -23.89 -7.70
C LEU A 162 34.94 -24.29 -8.81
N ARG A 163 35.11 -23.76 -10.03
CA ARG A 163 34.20 -24.02 -11.15
C ARG A 163 33.90 -25.49 -11.40
N ALA A 164 34.92 -26.37 -11.29
CA ALA A 164 34.75 -27.81 -11.50
C ALA A 164 33.90 -28.50 -10.40
N LYS A 165 33.78 -27.87 -9.23
CA LYS A 165 32.96 -28.33 -8.10
C LYS A 165 31.54 -27.75 -8.12
N VAL A 166 31.23 -26.80 -9.03
CA VAL A 166 29.91 -26.17 -9.13
C VAL A 166 28.95 -27.10 -9.88
N PRO A 167 27.79 -27.45 -9.31
CA PRO A 167 26.80 -28.27 -9.99
C PRO A 167 26.19 -27.52 -11.18
N ALA A 168 25.72 -28.26 -12.20
CA ALA A 168 25.37 -27.69 -13.50
C ALA A 168 24.31 -26.58 -13.42
N GLU A 169 23.34 -26.74 -12.54
CA GLU A 169 22.25 -25.79 -12.26
C GLU A 169 22.74 -24.48 -11.62
N ALA A 170 23.86 -24.50 -10.90
CA ALA A 170 24.40 -23.34 -10.20
C ALA A 170 25.46 -22.57 -11.03
N VAL A 171 25.87 -23.11 -12.19
CA VAL A 171 26.92 -22.52 -13.03
C VAL A 171 26.59 -21.09 -13.46
N ILE A 172 25.33 -20.83 -13.81
CA ILE A 172 24.90 -19.51 -14.30
C ILE A 172 25.04 -18.44 -13.21
N GLY A 173 24.59 -18.75 -11.98
CA GLY A 173 24.73 -17.86 -10.83
C GLY A 173 26.20 -17.63 -10.47
N PHE A 174 26.96 -18.71 -10.32
CA PHE A 174 28.40 -18.65 -10.04
C PHE A 174 29.18 -17.82 -11.07
N THR A 175 28.86 -17.98 -12.36
CA THR A 175 29.51 -17.19 -13.43
C THR A 175 29.18 -15.72 -13.32
N GLY A 176 27.93 -15.38 -12.96
CA GLY A 176 27.51 -14.01 -12.68
C GLY A 176 28.27 -13.39 -11.51
N ASP A 177 28.39 -14.11 -10.41
CA ASP A 177 29.13 -13.63 -9.22
C ASP A 177 30.60 -13.38 -9.54
N CYS A 178 31.25 -14.30 -10.23
CA CYS A 178 32.62 -14.15 -10.71
C CYS A 178 32.78 -12.95 -11.66
N LEU A 179 31.84 -12.78 -12.62
CA LEU A 179 31.88 -11.66 -13.58
C LEU A 179 31.65 -10.32 -12.88
N LYS A 180 30.74 -10.25 -11.91
CA LYS A 180 30.47 -9.07 -11.09
C LYS A 180 31.72 -8.66 -10.30
N ARG A 181 32.36 -9.61 -9.61
CA ARG A 181 33.62 -9.39 -8.87
C ARG A 181 34.79 -9.04 -9.79
N ALA A 182 34.74 -9.46 -11.05
CA ALA A 182 35.69 -9.02 -12.08
C ALA A 182 35.42 -7.58 -12.59
N GLY A 183 34.38 -6.90 -12.11
CA GLY A 183 33.98 -5.57 -12.60
C GLY A 183 33.32 -5.61 -13.98
N GLY A 184 32.73 -6.75 -14.36
CA GLY A 184 32.16 -6.98 -15.69
C GLY A 184 33.19 -7.34 -16.76
N ASP A 185 34.49 -7.38 -16.42
CA ASP A 185 35.55 -7.74 -17.36
C ASP A 185 35.68 -9.27 -17.49
N ALA A 186 35.04 -9.81 -18.52
CA ALA A 186 35.12 -11.22 -18.88
C ALA A 186 36.55 -11.73 -19.15
N ALA A 187 37.50 -10.85 -19.52
CA ALA A 187 38.88 -11.26 -19.80
C ALA A 187 39.66 -11.66 -18.53
N ARG A 188 39.18 -11.23 -17.36
CA ARG A 188 39.75 -11.62 -16.05
C ARG A 188 39.35 -13.04 -15.64
N LEU A 189 38.32 -13.62 -16.25
CA LEU A 189 37.82 -14.95 -15.94
C LEU A 189 38.51 -16.01 -16.80
N LYS A 190 39.11 -17.02 -16.16
CA LYS A 190 39.94 -18.02 -16.84
C LYS A 190 39.65 -19.43 -16.32
N TRP A 191 38.89 -20.23 -17.06
CA TRP A 191 38.74 -21.68 -16.84
C TRP A 191 38.30 -22.39 -18.12
N PRO A 192 38.47 -23.73 -18.23
CA PRO A 192 37.97 -24.48 -19.37
C PRO A 192 36.45 -24.29 -19.55
N GLY A 193 36.05 -23.77 -20.72
CA GLY A 193 34.64 -23.53 -21.03
C GLY A 193 34.07 -22.19 -20.57
N VAL A 194 34.88 -21.27 -20.04
CA VAL A 194 34.41 -19.95 -19.56
C VAL A 194 33.54 -19.18 -20.56
N GLN A 195 33.85 -19.24 -21.85
CA GLN A 195 33.05 -18.58 -22.88
C GLN A 195 31.63 -19.15 -23.00
N LYS A 196 31.48 -20.47 -22.85
CA LYS A 196 30.16 -21.13 -22.85
C LYS A 196 29.35 -20.68 -21.64
N ASP A 197 29.97 -20.65 -20.47
CA ASP A 197 29.32 -20.21 -19.23
C ASP A 197 28.90 -18.73 -19.31
N LEU A 198 29.76 -17.85 -19.83
CA LEU A 198 29.46 -16.42 -20.02
C LEU A 198 28.31 -16.19 -21.01
N VAL A 199 28.26 -16.97 -22.11
CA VAL A 199 27.14 -16.90 -23.06
C VAL A 199 25.84 -17.37 -22.40
N ALA A 200 25.89 -18.44 -21.59
CA ALA A 200 24.73 -18.92 -20.85
C ALA A 200 24.23 -17.89 -19.83
N HIS A 201 25.14 -17.26 -19.09
CA HIS A 201 24.83 -16.18 -18.15
C HIS A 201 24.16 -14.98 -18.84
N ARG A 202 24.73 -14.47 -19.94
CA ARG A 202 24.16 -13.36 -20.69
C ARG A 202 22.75 -13.66 -21.22
N LYS A 203 22.53 -14.87 -21.76
CA LYS A 203 21.20 -15.31 -22.22
C LYS A 203 20.20 -15.38 -21.08
N HIS A 204 20.63 -15.81 -19.90
CA HIS A 204 19.80 -15.83 -18.71
C HIS A 204 19.40 -14.41 -18.28
N GLU A 205 20.35 -13.48 -18.19
CA GLU A 205 20.05 -12.08 -17.86
C GLU A 205 19.11 -11.42 -18.86
N GLU A 206 19.31 -11.65 -20.17
CA GLU A 206 18.44 -11.12 -21.21
C GLU A 206 17.01 -11.69 -21.11
N ALA A 207 16.88 -12.98 -20.79
CA ALA A 207 15.59 -13.62 -20.58
C ALA A 207 14.85 -13.07 -19.35
N GLU A 208 15.56 -12.86 -18.24
CA GLU A 208 14.98 -12.26 -17.02
C GLU A 208 14.55 -10.80 -17.25
N LEU A 209 15.38 -10.01 -17.93
CA LEU A 209 15.02 -8.64 -18.30
C LEU A 209 13.80 -8.58 -19.21
N ARG A 210 13.67 -9.52 -20.16
CA ARG A 210 12.49 -9.63 -21.03
C ARG A 210 11.24 -9.96 -20.21
N ARG A 211 11.31 -10.92 -19.28
CA ARG A 211 10.19 -11.27 -18.38
C ARG A 211 9.75 -10.08 -17.53
N ALA A 212 10.70 -9.34 -16.96
CA ALA A 212 10.40 -8.15 -16.16
C ALA A 212 9.68 -7.07 -16.99
N ARG A 213 10.12 -6.83 -18.23
CA ARG A 213 9.47 -5.87 -19.15
C ARG A 213 8.07 -6.31 -19.58
N GLU A 214 7.88 -7.61 -19.85
CA GLU A 214 6.56 -8.16 -20.18
C GLU A 214 5.60 -8.03 -18.99
N GLU A 215 6.07 -8.28 -17.76
CA GLU A 215 5.27 -8.10 -16.55
C GLU A 215 4.92 -6.63 -16.29
N GLU A 216 5.89 -5.72 -16.43
CA GLU A 216 5.65 -4.28 -16.32
C GLU A 216 4.65 -3.79 -17.36
N ALA A 217 4.79 -4.22 -18.61
CA ALA A 217 3.85 -3.91 -19.70
C ALA A 217 2.44 -4.44 -19.40
N ARG A 218 2.32 -5.65 -18.84
CA ARG A 218 1.02 -6.20 -18.41
C ARG A 218 0.39 -5.35 -17.31
N ARG A 219 1.15 -4.98 -16.27
CA ARG A 219 0.66 -4.12 -15.19
C ARG A 219 0.20 -2.76 -15.72
N ALA A 220 0.98 -2.15 -16.62
CA ALA A 220 0.62 -0.89 -17.26
C ALA A 220 -0.64 -1.01 -18.12
N GLN A 221 -0.83 -2.12 -18.84
CA GLN A 221 -2.05 -2.38 -19.61
C GLN A 221 -3.28 -2.56 -18.71
N GLU A 222 -3.14 -3.29 -17.60
CA GLU A 222 -4.22 -3.48 -16.62
C GLU A 222 -4.60 -2.15 -15.93
N GLU A 223 -3.62 -1.34 -15.56
CA GLU A 223 -3.85 -0.01 -14.99
C GLU A 223 -4.51 0.93 -16.01
N ALA A 224 -4.03 0.95 -17.25
CA ALA A 224 -4.66 1.73 -18.32
C ALA A 224 -6.09 1.27 -18.61
N ALA A 225 -6.36 -0.04 -18.56
CA ALA A 225 -7.71 -0.58 -18.71
C ALA A 225 -8.63 -0.14 -17.56
N ARG A 226 -8.16 -0.23 -16.31
CA ARG A 226 -8.90 0.25 -15.13
C ARG A 226 -9.16 1.76 -15.18
N ALA A 227 -8.16 2.56 -15.54
CA ALA A 227 -8.31 4.00 -15.69
C ALA A 227 -9.30 4.36 -16.79
N LYS A 228 -9.29 3.63 -17.92
CA LYS A 228 -10.26 3.82 -19.00
C LYS A 228 -11.67 3.43 -18.58
N GLU A 229 -11.83 2.34 -17.83
CA GLU A 229 -13.12 1.92 -17.27
C GLU A 229 -13.64 2.95 -16.26
N GLU A 230 -12.80 3.43 -15.35
CA GLU A 230 -13.15 4.45 -14.37
C GLU A 230 -13.54 5.77 -15.03
N ALA A 231 -12.80 6.20 -16.06
CA ALA A 231 -13.13 7.39 -16.84
C ALA A 231 -14.47 7.22 -17.60
N ALA A 232 -14.70 6.04 -18.18
CA ALA A 232 -15.98 5.73 -18.84
C ALA A 232 -17.16 5.71 -17.86
N MET A 233 -16.95 5.21 -16.63
CA MET A 233 -17.96 5.24 -15.58
C MET A 233 -18.21 6.66 -15.06
N ALA A 234 -17.16 7.45 -14.87
CA ALA A 234 -17.26 8.86 -14.46
C ALA A 234 -18.07 9.67 -15.47
N ALA A 235 -17.79 9.49 -16.77
CA ALA A 235 -18.50 10.20 -17.85
C ALA A 235 -20.00 9.87 -17.91
N ARG A 236 -20.42 8.68 -17.48
CA ARG A 236 -21.85 8.25 -17.50
C ARG A 236 -22.60 8.58 -16.22
N GLY A 237 -21.91 8.97 -15.15
CA GLY A 237 -22.50 9.05 -13.81
C GLY A 237 -23.62 10.06 -13.69
N GLU A 238 -23.51 11.23 -14.32
CA GLU A 238 -24.56 12.25 -14.30
C GLU A 238 -25.84 11.77 -14.99
N SER A 239 -25.69 11.12 -16.15
CA SER A 239 -26.81 10.52 -16.89
C SER A 239 -27.47 9.39 -16.11
N TYR A 240 -26.71 8.53 -15.45
CA TYR A 240 -27.25 7.43 -14.64
C TYR A 240 -27.95 7.91 -13.36
N VAL A 241 -27.44 8.96 -12.72
CA VAL A 241 -28.13 9.65 -11.61
C VAL A 241 -29.45 10.25 -12.11
N ALA A 242 -29.44 10.97 -13.23
CA ALA A 242 -30.64 11.59 -13.82
C ALA A 242 -31.74 10.56 -14.15
N ALA A 243 -31.38 9.38 -14.63
CA ALA A 243 -32.33 8.30 -14.90
C ALA A 243 -32.87 7.60 -13.64
N SER A 244 -32.08 7.59 -12.57
CA SER A 244 -32.38 6.84 -11.35
C SER A 244 -33.10 7.67 -10.29
N VAL A 245 -33.25 8.98 -10.46
CA VAL A 245 -33.92 9.86 -9.48
C VAL A 245 -35.27 10.33 -10.02
N PHE A 246 -36.32 10.11 -9.23
CA PHE A 246 -37.67 10.57 -9.56
C PHE A 246 -37.72 12.10 -9.68
N ALA A 247 -38.36 12.60 -10.74
CA ALA A 247 -38.59 14.02 -10.98
C ALA A 247 -37.34 14.92 -10.91
N ALA A 248 -36.17 14.39 -11.28
CA ALA A 248 -34.91 15.14 -11.34
C ALA A 248 -34.85 16.20 -12.47
N GLY A 249 -35.98 16.52 -13.09
CA GLY A 249 -36.08 17.44 -14.22
C GLY A 249 -37.50 17.97 -14.40
N ARG A 250 -37.79 18.49 -15.59
CA ARG A 250 -39.07 19.14 -15.89
C ARG A 250 -40.16 18.11 -16.11
N CYS A 251 -41.28 18.20 -15.39
CA CYS A 251 -42.43 17.33 -15.63
C CYS A 251 -42.98 17.55 -17.03
N ASN A 252 -43.28 16.44 -17.70
CA ASN A 252 -44.07 16.46 -18.91
C ASN A 252 -45.52 16.78 -18.51
N PHE A 253 -46.19 17.66 -19.25
CA PHE A 253 -47.61 17.99 -19.07
C PHE A 253 -48.08 18.39 -17.66
N GLY A 254 -47.16 18.74 -16.75
CA GLY A 254 -47.49 19.18 -15.39
C GLY A 254 -47.85 18.05 -14.41
N ASP A 255 -47.42 16.81 -14.68
CA ASP A 255 -47.50 15.72 -13.69
C ASP A 255 -46.35 14.72 -13.89
N CYS A 256 -45.29 14.84 -13.09
CA CYS A 256 -44.15 13.93 -13.17
C CYS A 256 -44.52 12.48 -12.79
N ALA A 257 -45.53 12.31 -11.93
CA ALA A 257 -45.93 11.00 -11.45
C ALA A 257 -46.76 10.23 -12.47
N LYS A 258 -47.38 10.90 -13.45
CA LYS A 258 -48.19 10.29 -14.51
C LYS A 258 -47.56 10.36 -15.89
N ASP A 259 -47.02 11.51 -16.25
CA ASP A 259 -46.58 11.82 -17.62
C ASP A 259 -45.06 11.76 -17.78
N GLY A 260 -44.33 11.57 -16.67
CA GLY A 260 -42.88 11.50 -16.63
C GLY A 260 -42.23 12.87 -16.69
N TRP A 261 -40.93 12.90 -16.98
CA TRP A 261 -40.13 14.14 -16.97
C TRP A 261 -39.01 14.08 -17.99
N THR A 262 -38.37 15.24 -18.24
CA THR A 262 -37.17 15.34 -19.07
C THR A 262 -36.04 15.98 -18.27
N VAL A 263 -34.85 15.38 -18.33
CA VAL A 263 -33.62 15.90 -17.71
C VAL A 263 -32.63 16.25 -18.81
N SER A 264 -32.14 17.49 -18.83
CA SER A 264 -31.08 17.89 -19.76
C SER A 264 -29.72 17.58 -19.16
N THR A 265 -28.90 16.83 -19.89
CA THR A 265 -27.53 16.46 -19.50
C THR A 265 -26.54 16.99 -20.55
N PRO A 266 -25.23 17.04 -20.26
CA PRO A 266 -24.22 17.40 -21.26
C PRO A 266 -24.26 16.53 -22.53
N ASP A 267 -24.70 15.28 -22.40
CA ASP A 267 -24.82 14.31 -23.50
C ASP A 267 -26.15 14.44 -24.29
N GLY A 268 -27.07 15.30 -23.84
CA GLY A 268 -28.39 15.53 -24.41
C GLY A 268 -29.54 15.23 -23.43
N ASP A 269 -30.77 15.31 -23.92
CA ASP A 269 -31.95 15.14 -23.08
C ASP A 269 -32.25 13.66 -22.80
N VAL A 270 -32.37 13.32 -21.52
CA VAL A 270 -32.90 12.04 -21.04
C VAL A 270 -34.41 12.18 -20.85
N ARG A 271 -35.19 11.37 -21.56
CA ARG A 271 -36.67 11.40 -21.48
C ARG A 271 -37.18 10.26 -20.63
N VAL A 272 -37.91 10.59 -19.58
CA VAL A 272 -38.50 9.61 -18.67
C VAL A 272 -39.99 9.48 -18.91
N ARG A 273 -40.46 8.24 -18.99
CA ARG A 273 -41.88 7.88 -19.17
C ARG A 273 -42.33 6.94 -18.06
N CYS A 274 -43.50 7.20 -17.51
CA CYS A 274 -44.09 6.32 -16.50
C CYS A 274 -44.57 5.01 -17.12
N ASN A 275 -44.31 3.89 -16.46
CA ASN A 275 -44.95 2.64 -16.82
C ASN A 275 -46.43 2.74 -16.50
N PHE A 276 -47.29 2.39 -17.48
CA PHE A 276 -48.75 2.39 -17.34
C PHE A 276 -49.36 3.67 -16.74
N GLY A 277 -48.71 4.83 -16.95
CA GLY A 277 -49.18 6.13 -16.47
C GLY A 277 -49.05 6.35 -14.96
N ASN A 278 -48.25 5.55 -14.25
CA ASN A 278 -47.96 5.77 -12.83
C ASN A 278 -46.53 5.40 -12.43
N CYS A 279 -45.64 6.39 -12.43
CA CYS A 279 -44.23 6.22 -12.09
C CYS A 279 -44.03 5.71 -10.65
N LEU A 280 -44.93 6.06 -9.73
CA LEU A 280 -44.74 5.81 -8.30
C LEU A 280 -45.20 4.42 -7.85
N LYS A 281 -45.98 3.73 -8.70
CA LYS A 281 -46.41 2.35 -8.46
C LYS A 281 -45.73 1.35 -9.39
N GLU A 282 -45.62 1.71 -10.67
CA GLU A 282 -45.21 0.80 -11.74
C GLU A 282 -43.76 1.05 -12.19
N GLY A 283 -43.12 2.09 -11.65
CA GLY A 283 -41.80 2.54 -12.08
C GLY A 283 -41.83 3.28 -13.42
N TRP A 284 -40.65 3.48 -14.00
CA TRP A 284 -40.47 4.31 -15.20
C TRP A 284 -39.38 3.78 -16.12
N VAL A 285 -39.33 4.32 -17.34
CA VAL A 285 -38.26 4.07 -18.31
C VAL A 285 -37.63 5.39 -18.68
N ALA A 286 -36.30 5.47 -18.59
CA ALA A 286 -35.50 6.63 -18.99
C ALA A 286 -34.80 6.31 -20.32
N ASP A 287 -35.14 7.04 -21.37
CA ASP A 287 -34.57 6.94 -22.71
C ASP A 287 -33.42 7.96 -22.86
N PHE A 288 -32.21 7.48 -23.11
CA PHE A 288 -31.00 8.29 -23.25
C PHE A 288 -30.75 8.73 -24.70
N PRO A 289 -30.00 9.83 -24.90
CA PRO A 289 -29.39 10.13 -26.19
C PRO A 289 -28.60 8.92 -26.72
N GLY A 290 -28.81 8.57 -27.99
CA GLY A 290 -28.17 7.40 -28.62
C GLY A 290 -28.93 6.07 -28.49
N GLY A 291 -30.19 6.08 -28.04
CA GLY A 291 -31.10 4.93 -28.15
C GLY A 291 -30.98 3.87 -27.05
N LYS A 292 -30.25 4.18 -25.98
CA LYS A 292 -30.16 3.34 -24.77
C LYS A 292 -31.31 3.67 -23.83
N SER A 293 -31.71 2.73 -22.99
CA SER A 293 -32.76 2.94 -21.98
C SER A 293 -32.40 2.33 -20.63
N ALA A 294 -32.77 3.00 -19.54
CA ALA A 294 -32.79 2.43 -18.19
C ALA A 294 -34.24 2.14 -17.77
N ARG A 295 -34.45 1.07 -17.02
CA ARG A 295 -35.77 0.68 -16.52
C ARG A 295 -35.79 0.66 -15.00
N THR A 296 -36.70 1.41 -14.43
CA THR A 296 -36.93 1.46 -12.99
C THR A 296 -38.17 0.68 -12.61
N THR A 297 -38.07 -0.09 -11.53
CA THR A 297 -39.18 -0.82 -10.91
C THR A 297 -39.27 -0.48 -9.43
N CYS A 298 -40.48 -0.21 -8.94
CA CYS A 298 -40.72 0.04 -7.52
C CYS A 298 -40.56 -1.25 -6.70
N SER A 299 -39.89 -1.15 -5.56
CA SER A 299 -39.86 -2.23 -4.59
C SER A 299 -41.26 -2.40 -4.00
N PHE A 300 -41.77 -3.63 -3.98
CA PHE A 300 -43.08 -4.00 -3.39
C PHE A 300 -44.29 -3.15 -3.86
N GLY A 301 -44.20 -2.52 -5.04
CA GLY A 301 -45.28 -1.75 -5.66
C GLY A 301 -45.46 -0.31 -5.16
N ASP A 302 -44.56 0.20 -4.30
CA ASP A 302 -44.57 1.59 -3.84
C ASP A 302 -43.15 2.16 -3.76
N CYS A 303 -42.79 2.96 -4.76
CA CYS A 303 -41.47 3.58 -4.87
C CYS A 303 -41.16 4.52 -3.68
N PHE A 304 -42.16 5.18 -3.09
CA PHE A 304 -41.94 6.18 -2.03
C PHE A 304 -41.95 5.61 -0.63
N LYS A 305 -42.37 4.36 -0.49
CA LYS A 305 -42.28 3.63 0.76
C LYS A 305 -41.02 2.77 0.83
N ASP A 306 -40.79 1.93 -0.17
CA ASP A 306 -39.78 0.88 -0.10
C ASP A 306 -38.56 1.15 -1.00
N GLY A 307 -38.62 2.21 -1.81
CA GLY A 307 -37.60 2.56 -2.78
C GLY A 307 -37.79 1.85 -4.12
N TRP A 308 -36.76 1.88 -4.97
CA TRP A 308 -36.84 1.37 -6.34
C TRP A 308 -35.49 0.83 -6.81
N ARG A 309 -35.53 0.04 -7.88
CA ARG A 309 -34.33 -0.48 -8.55
C ARG A 309 -34.36 -0.06 -10.01
N THR A 310 -33.24 0.47 -10.49
CA THR A 310 -33.05 0.94 -11.87
C THR A 310 -32.03 0.05 -12.57
N GLU A 311 -32.47 -0.72 -13.56
CA GLU A 311 -31.58 -1.43 -14.48
C GLU A 311 -31.03 -0.44 -15.51
N LEU A 312 -29.70 -0.32 -15.55
CA LEU A 312 -28.96 0.63 -16.37
C LEU A 312 -28.65 0.02 -17.75
N PRO A 313 -28.32 0.84 -18.77
CA PRO A 313 -28.08 0.35 -20.12
C PRO A 313 -26.91 -0.64 -20.28
N ASP A 314 -26.03 -0.76 -19.30
CA ASP A 314 -24.91 -1.71 -19.25
C ASP A 314 -25.23 -3.00 -18.48
N GLY A 315 -26.49 -3.19 -18.07
CA GLY A 315 -26.95 -4.36 -17.32
C GLY A 315 -26.65 -4.32 -15.82
N GLN A 316 -26.00 -3.26 -15.33
CA GLN A 316 -25.87 -3.03 -13.89
C GLN A 316 -27.19 -2.49 -13.32
N SER A 317 -27.34 -2.50 -11.99
CA SER A 317 -28.55 -1.98 -11.35
C SER A 317 -28.23 -0.99 -10.23
N ALA A 318 -28.77 0.23 -10.32
CA ALA A 318 -28.82 1.15 -9.20
C ALA A 318 -29.98 0.77 -8.27
N SER A 319 -29.78 0.91 -6.96
CA SER A 319 -30.80 0.58 -5.96
C SER A 319 -31.02 1.77 -5.02
N THR A 320 -32.25 2.28 -5.00
CA THR A 320 -32.68 3.34 -4.10
C THR A 320 -33.45 2.77 -2.93
N ARG A 321 -33.16 3.27 -1.73
CA ARG A 321 -33.85 2.92 -0.48
C ARG A 321 -34.35 4.17 0.21
N CYS A 322 -35.62 4.16 0.61
CA CYS A 322 -36.20 5.23 1.40
C CYS A 322 -35.67 5.21 2.84
N SER A 323 -35.33 6.38 3.36
CA SER A 323 -35.09 6.55 4.79
C SER A 323 -36.40 6.32 5.54
N PHE A 324 -36.36 5.52 6.61
CA PHE A 324 -37.51 5.25 7.50
C PHE A 324 -38.81 4.84 6.76
N ASN A 325 -38.68 4.21 5.59
CA ASN A 325 -39.79 3.82 4.71
C ASN A 325 -40.69 4.99 4.23
N ASN A 326 -40.13 6.20 4.11
CA ASN A 326 -40.86 7.37 3.64
C ASN A 326 -39.94 8.37 2.91
N CYS A 327 -39.67 8.08 1.63
CA CYS A 327 -38.81 8.91 0.79
C CYS A 327 -39.22 10.40 0.74
N PRO A 328 -40.51 10.75 0.56
CA PRO A 328 -40.96 12.14 0.49
C PRO A 328 -40.67 12.98 1.74
N LYS A 329 -40.57 12.35 2.91
CA LYS A 329 -40.39 13.06 4.20
C LYS A 329 -38.96 12.97 4.71
N ASP A 330 -38.37 11.77 4.61
CA ASP A 330 -37.13 11.43 5.28
C ASP A 330 -35.94 11.31 4.31
N GLY A 331 -36.18 11.47 3.01
CA GLY A 331 -35.18 11.35 1.97
C GLY A 331 -34.85 9.90 1.60
N TRP A 332 -33.79 9.71 0.82
CA TRP A 332 -33.43 8.40 0.29
C TRP A 332 -31.93 8.30 0.01
N SER A 333 -31.46 7.07 -0.18
CA SER A 333 -30.10 6.78 -0.63
C SER A 333 -30.14 5.92 -1.88
N THR A 334 -29.34 6.25 -2.88
CA THR A 334 -29.23 5.50 -4.13
C THR A 334 -27.81 4.95 -4.26
N ASP A 335 -27.69 3.64 -4.21
CA ASP A 335 -26.45 2.95 -4.51
C ASP A 335 -26.32 2.79 -6.03
N ILE A 336 -25.28 3.40 -6.62
CA ILE A 336 -25.03 3.36 -8.05
C ILE A 336 -23.74 2.57 -8.29
N PRO A 337 -23.83 1.44 -9.03
CA PRO A 337 -22.68 0.60 -9.34
C PRO A 337 -21.49 1.38 -9.89
N GLY A 338 -20.31 1.19 -9.29
CA GLY A 338 -19.05 1.84 -9.68
C GLY A 338 -18.94 3.34 -9.34
N LEU A 339 -20.01 3.97 -8.85
CA LEU A 339 -20.01 5.38 -8.45
C LEU A 339 -20.10 5.55 -6.92
N GLY A 340 -20.86 4.69 -6.24
CA GLY A 340 -21.07 4.72 -4.79
C GLY A 340 -22.47 5.18 -4.41
N THR A 341 -22.68 5.59 -3.15
CA THR A 341 -24.00 5.97 -2.63
C THR A 341 -24.25 7.48 -2.75
N ALA A 342 -25.28 7.86 -3.51
CA ALA A 342 -25.83 9.21 -3.49
C ALA A 342 -26.85 9.32 -2.34
N THR A 343 -26.78 10.37 -1.54
CA THR A 343 -27.70 10.56 -0.39
C THR A 343 -28.54 11.81 -0.59
N THR A 344 -29.85 11.64 -0.60
CA THR A 344 -30.82 12.72 -0.77
C THR A 344 -31.50 13.03 0.56
N ARG A 345 -31.54 14.32 0.89
CA ARG A 345 -32.16 14.87 2.10
C ARG A 345 -33.25 15.86 1.71
N CYS A 346 -34.40 15.76 2.36
CA CYS A 346 -35.50 16.70 2.13
C CYS A 346 -35.17 18.07 2.73
N ASN A 347 -35.41 19.13 1.96
CA ASN A 347 -35.39 20.48 2.50
C ASN A 347 -36.63 20.62 3.40
N PHE A 348 -36.45 21.21 4.60
CA PHE A 348 -37.55 21.48 5.54
C PHE A 348 -38.48 20.28 5.85
N GLN A 349 -37.97 19.04 5.74
CA GLN A 349 -38.69 17.78 6.02
C GLN A 349 -39.80 17.40 5.02
N ASP A 350 -39.89 18.05 3.86
CA ASP A 350 -40.82 17.68 2.80
C ASP A 350 -40.18 17.86 1.41
N CYS A 351 -39.67 16.76 0.86
CA CYS A 351 -39.01 16.74 -0.44
C CYS A 351 -39.95 17.19 -1.58
N LEU A 352 -41.23 16.87 -1.50
CA LEU A 352 -42.17 17.09 -2.60
C LEU A 352 -42.78 18.49 -2.58
N LYS A 353 -42.58 19.22 -1.48
CA LYS A 353 -43.01 20.61 -1.33
C LYS A 353 -41.85 21.60 -1.40
N ASP A 354 -40.77 21.34 -0.67
CA ASP A 354 -39.67 22.29 -0.49
C ASP A 354 -38.41 21.91 -1.30
N GLY A 355 -38.46 20.76 -1.97
CA GLY A 355 -37.37 20.21 -2.74
C GLY A 355 -36.39 19.42 -1.86
N TRP A 356 -35.27 19.04 -2.46
CA TRP A 356 -34.29 18.17 -1.81
C TRP A 356 -32.87 18.55 -2.19
N THR A 357 -31.93 18.00 -1.44
CA THR A 357 -30.51 18.14 -1.70
C THR A 357 -29.89 16.75 -1.78
N THR A 358 -29.20 16.45 -2.87
CA THR A 358 -28.54 15.16 -3.10
C THR A 358 -27.04 15.35 -3.09
N ASP A 359 -26.37 14.70 -2.13
CA ASP A 359 -24.92 14.61 -2.09
C ASP A 359 -24.48 13.46 -3.00
N LEU A 360 -23.61 13.76 -3.97
CA LEU A 360 -23.17 12.79 -4.96
C LEU A 360 -21.97 11.97 -4.43
N PRO A 361 -21.83 10.70 -4.85
CA PRO A 361 -20.83 9.77 -4.31
C PRO A 361 -19.36 10.23 -4.43
N ARG A 362 -19.04 11.02 -5.47
CA ARG A 362 -17.68 11.50 -5.77
C ARG A 362 -17.49 12.99 -5.44
N GLY A 363 -18.35 13.53 -4.58
CA GLY A 363 -18.42 14.95 -4.26
C GLY A 363 -19.34 15.71 -5.22
N GLY A 364 -19.64 16.95 -4.84
CA GLY A 364 -20.70 17.74 -5.48
C GLY A 364 -22.06 17.52 -4.82
N GLN A 365 -22.95 18.47 -5.04
CA GLN A 365 -24.28 18.49 -4.46
C GLN A 365 -25.24 19.00 -5.52
N VAL A 366 -26.32 18.25 -5.77
CA VAL A 366 -27.43 18.70 -6.60
C VAL A 366 -28.51 19.20 -5.67
N ARG A 367 -28.90 20.46 -5.80
CA ARG A 367 -30.01 21.03 -5.03
C ARG A 367 -31.21 21.21 -5.93
N CYS A 368 -32.30 20.56 -5.58
CA CYS A 368 -33.56 20.66 -6.29
C CYS A 368 -34.54 21.50 -5.47
N ARG A 369 -35.26 22.40 -6.13
CA ARG A 369 -36.35 23.19 -5.55
C ARG A 369 -37.63 22.90 -6.31
N CYS A 370 -38.71 22.64 -5.59
CA CYS A 370 -40.02 22.48 -6.21
C CYS A 370 -40.48 23.78 -6.84
N ASN A 371 -40.87 23.70 -8.10
CA ASN A 371 -41.49 24.83 -8.77
C ASN A 371 -42.84 25.09 -8.09
N PHE A 372 -43.10 26.34 -7.71
CA PHE A 372 -44.33 26.72 -6.99
C PHE A 372 -44.62 25.88 -5.73
N GLN A 373 -43.58 25.38 -5.05
CA GLN A 373 -43.69 24.53 -3.86
C GLN A 373 -44.47 23.21 -4.07
N ASP A 374 -44.51 22.70 -5.31
CA ASP A 374 -45.13 21.42 -5.62
C ASP A 374 -44.36 20.70 -6.73
N CYS A 375 -43.48 19.79 -6.33
CA CYS A 375 -42.67 19.00 -7.24
C CYS A 375 -43.45 17.94 -8.02
N LEU A 376 -44.60 17.49 -7.51
CA LEU A 376 -45.38 16.45 -8.19
C LEU A 376 -46.07 17.03 -9.43
N SER A 377 -46.67 18.22 -9.28
CA SER A 377 -47.40 18.88 -10.35
C SER A 377 -46.49 19.78 -11.20
N ASN A 378 -45.57 20.51 -10.60
CA ASN A 378 -44.82 21.54 -11.33
C ASN A 378 -43.35 21.15 -11.59
N GLY A 379 -42.92 20.01 -11.07
CA GLY A 379 -41.55 19.52 -11.17
C GLY A 379 -40.58 20.27 -10.28
N ALA A 380 -39.30 19.90 -10.41
CA ALA A 380 -38.22 20.55 -9.70
C ALA A 380 -37.27 21.25 -10.67
N SER A 381 -36.71 22.36 -10.23
CA SER A 381 -35.52 22.97 -10.84
C SER A 381 -34.31 22.60 -9.99
N CYS A 382 -33.29 22.00 -10.61
CA CYS A 382 -32.11 21.53 -9.91
C CYS A 382 -30.85 22.28 -10.39
N ASP A 383 -30.00 22.69 -9.44
CA ASP A 383 -28.71 23.34 -9.65
C ASP A 383 -27.52 22.55 -9.06
#